data_AF-A0AAV5WDT5-F1
#
_entry.id   AF-A0AAV5WDT5-F1
#
_cell.length_a   1.000
_cell.length_b   1.000
_cell.length_c   1.000
_cell.angle_alpha   90.00
_cell.angle_beta   90.00
_cell.angle_gamma   90.00
#
_symmetry.space_group_name_H-M   'P 1'
#
loop_
_entity.id
_entity.type
_entity.pdbx_description
1 polymer ?
#
loop_
_entity_poly.entity_id
_entity_poly.type
_entity_poly.pdbx_seq_one_letter_code
_entity_poly.pdbx_strand_id
1 'polypeptide(L)'
;QFLSIHSPVFNAMFFGEFMEKNKREIEMKEIDYEEFIVLLNVIYPSFQKITDDNAEFLLRLADRFEINMVIDQAELHIISSTKFTVPIKLKLADQYRLVKLQDHCLASFTTVNAVTALK
;
A
#
# COMPACT_ATOMS: atom_id res chain seq x y z
N GLN A 1 3.50 -17.92 -10.55
CA GLN A 1 2.49 -18.37 -9.58
C GLN A 1 2.56 -17.60 -8.25
N PHE A 2 3.73 -17.35 -7.67
CA PHE A 2 3.86 -16.63 -6.39
C PHE A 2 3.08 -15.30 -6.33
N LEU A 3 3.25 -14.41 -7.32
CA LEU A 3 2.51 -13.15 -7.39
C LEU A 3 0.98 -13.33 -7.41
N SER A 4 0.48 -14.38 -8.07
CA SER A 4 -0.96 -14.68 -8.11
C SER A 4 -1.52 -15.20 -6.79
N ILE A 5 -0.68 -15.75 -5.90
CA ILE A 5 -1.09 -16.15 -4.55
C ILE A 5 -1.28 -14.90 -3.69
N HIS A 6 -0.44 -13.90 -3.87
CA HIS A 6 -0.42 -12.68 -3.06
C HIS A 6 -1.29 -11.54 -3.62
N SER A 7 -1.78 -11.68 -4.86
CA SER A 7 -2.57 -10.64 -5.55
C SER A 7 -3.65 -11.29 -6.41
N PRO A 8 -4.94 -11.01 -6.14
CA PRO A 8 -6.03 -11.44 -7.02
C PRO A 8 -5.93 -10.77 -8.40
N VAL A 9 -5.39 -9.55 -8.47
CA VAL A 9 -5.14 -8.84 -9.74
C VAL A 9 -4.13 -9.60 -10.60
N PHE A 10 -2.99 -10.02 -10.04
CA PHE A 10 -2.03 -10.86 -10.79
C PHE A 10 -2.59 -12.24 -11.10
N ASN A 11 -3.45 -12.79 -10.27
CA ASN A 11 -4.14 -14.05 -10.58
C ASN A 11 -5.06 -13.90 -11.80
N ALA A 12 -5.88 -12.86 -11.83
CA ALA A 12 -6.74 -12.54 -12.97
C ALA A 12 -5.93 -12.22 -14.23
N MET A 13 -4.83 -11.48 -14.09
CA MET A 13 -3.97 -11.09 -15.21
C MET A 13 -3.24 -12.30 -15.85
N PHE A 14 -2.78 -13.27 -15.05
CA PHE A 14 -2.05 -14.43 -15.57
C PHE A 14 -2.94 -15.61 -15.95
N PHE A 15 -4.06 -15.81 -15.24
CA PHE A 15 -4.89 -17.01 -15.39
C PHE A 15 -6.34 -16.73 -15.80
N GLY A 16 -6.78 -15.47 -15.75
CA GLY A 16 -8.11 -15.07 -16.21
C GLY A 16 -8.27 -15.22 -17.72
N GLU A 17 -9.50 -15.05 -18.21
CA GLU A 17 -9.83 -15.19 -19.64
C GLU A 17 -9.46 -13.97 -20.49
N PHE A 18 -8.61 -13.09 -19.97
CA PHE A 18 -8.15 -11.90 -20.67
C PHE A 18 -7.11 -12.22 -21.74
N MET A 19 -6.93 -11.30 -22.70
CA MET A 19 -5.96 -11.42 -23.79
C MET A 19 -4.51 -11.63 -23.32
N GLU A 20 -4.21 -11.34 -22.06
CA GLU A 20 -2.91 -11.50 -21.42
C GLU A 20 -2.55 -12.96 -21.13
N LYS A 21 -3.54 -13.85 -20.99
CA LYS A 21 -3.33 -15.28 -20.67
C LYS A 21 -2.36 -16.00 -21.62
N ASN A 22 -2.37 -15.62 -22.90
CA ASN A 22 -1.54 -16.25 -23.94
C ASN A 22 -0.28 -15.46 -24.26
N LYS A 23 -0.02 -14.33 -23.58
CA LYS A 23 1.16 -13.51 -23.79
C LYS A 23 2.28 -13.92 -22.84
N ARG A 24 3.52 -13.96 -23.35
CA ARG A 24 4.72 -14.18 -22.55
C ARG A 24 5.14 -12.94 -21.76
N GLU A 25 4.72 -11.77 -22.23
CA GLU A 25 5.06 -10.46 -21.67
C GLU A 25 3.78 -9.64 -21.51
N ILE A 26 3.68 -8.93 -20.39
CA ILE A 26 2.56 -8.06 -20.07
C ILE A 26 3.12 -6.67 -19.83
N GLU A 27 2.66 -5.71 -20.63
CA GLU A 27 3.01 -4.32 -20.47
C GLU A 27 2.18 -3.70 -19.34
N MET A 28 2.84 -3.24 -18.28
CA MET A 28 2.18 -2.50 -17.22
C MET A 28 2.32 -0.99 -17.48
N LYS A 29 1.22 -0.34 -17.84
CA LYS A 29 1.19 1.10 -18.10
C LYS A 29 1.08 1.87 -16.79
N GLU A 30 1.69 3.05 -16.75
CA GLU A 30 1.58 4.00 -15.61
C GLU A 30 2.16 3.46 -14.30
N ILE A 31 3.27 2.73 -14.37
CA ILE A 31 4.02 2.24 -13.21
C ILE A 31 5.47 2.67 -13.37
N ASP A 32 6.04 3.23 -12.30
CA ASP A 32 7.47 3.46 -12.24
C ASP A 32 8.19 2.14 -12.01
N TYR A 33 9.18 1.87 -12.86
CA TYR A 33 9.95 0.63 -12.83
C TYR A 33 10.70 0.43 -11.50
N GLU A 34 11.26 1.50 -10.93
CA GLU A 34 12.02 1.42 -9.68
C GLU A 34 11.09 1.13 -8.50
N GLU A 35 9.96 1.82 -8.43
CA GLU A 35 8.94 1.57 -7.40
C GLU A 35 8.41 0.13 -7.46
N PHE A 36 8.20 -0.39 -8.68
CA PHE A 36 7.73 -1.76 -8.87
C PHE A 36 8.74 -2.81 -8.43
N ILE A 37 10.05 -2.58 -8.66
CA ILE A 37 11.09 -3.47 -8.13
C ILE A 37 11.05 -3.50 -6.60
N VAL A 38 10.88 -2.35 -5.96
CA VAL A 38 10.79 -2.30 -4.49
C VAL A 38 9.58 -3.09 -4.00
N LEU A 39 8.42 -2.95 -4.66
CA LEU A 39 7.25 -3.76 -4.36
C LEU A 39 7.54 -5.26 -4.48
N LEU A 40 8.14 -5.70 -5.59
CA LEU A 40 8.50 -7.10 -5.80
C LEU A 40 9.45 -7.63 -4.73
N ASN A 41 10.42 -6.82 -4.32
CA ASN A 41 11.34 -7.15 -3.23
C ASN A 41 10.61 -7.27 -1.89
N VAL A 42 9.57 -6.48 -1.61
CA VAL A 42 8.78 -6.60 -0.38
C VAL A 42 7.90 -7.87 -0.38
N ILE A 43 7.34 -8.25 -1.54
CA ILE A 43 6.45 -9.42 -1.66
C ILE A 43 7.24 -10.73 -1.59
N TYR A 44 8.38 -10.80 -2.29
CA TYR A 44 9.27 -11.93 -2.16
C TYR A 44 9.98 -11.89 -0.80
N PRO A 45 10.36 -13.03 -0.21
CA PRO A 45 11.13 -13.09 1.03
C PRO A 45 12.54 -12.52 0.82
N SER A 46 12.63 -11.21 0.63
CA SER A 46 13.85 -10.43 0.57
C SER A 46 13.90 -9.55 1.82
N PHE A 47 15.10 -9.08 2.16
CA PHE A 47 15.33 -8.23 3.33
C PHE A 47 14.83 -6.79 3.16
N GLN A 48 14.06 -6.50 2.10
CA GLN A 48 13.57 -5.15 1.84
C GLN A 48 12.55 -4.73 2.90
N LYS A 49 12.90 -3.69 3.65
CA LYS A 49 12.03 -3.11 4.66
C LYS A 49 11.20 -1.97 4.08
N ILE A 50 10.02 -1.80 4.66
CA ILE A 50 9.23 -0.58 4.49
C ILE A 50 9.87 0.52 5.34
N THR A 51 10.03 1.69 4.74
CA THR A 51 10.62 2.90 5.31
C THR A 51 9.68 4.07 5.01
N ASP A 52 9.90 5.22 5.64
CA ASP A 52 9.04 6.39 5.42
C ASP A 52 9.04 6.86 3.96
N ASP A 53 10.17 6.67 3.27
CA ASP A 53 10.36 7.15 1.90
C ASP A 53 9.69 6.22 0.87
N ASN A 54 9.46 4.95 1.23
CA ASN A 54 8.81 3.98 0.35
C ASN A 54 7.37 3.64 0.73
N ALA A 55 6.94 3.94 1.95
CA ALA A 55 5.63 3.58 2.46
C ALA A 55 4.49 4.11 1.57
N GLU A 56 4.58 5.35 1.10
CA GLU A 56 3.50 5.98 0.32
C GLU A 56 3.32 5.34 -1.07
N PHE A 57 4.40 5.16 -1.84
CA PHE A 57 4.29 4.54 -3.15
C PHE A 57 4.00 3.03 -3.04
N LEU A 58 4.51 2.36 -2.00
CA LEU A 58 4.19 0.96 -1.74
C LEU A 58 2.71 0.78 -1.42
N LEU A 59 2.12 1.69 -0.63
CA LEU A 59 0.69 1.68 -0.34
C LEU A 59 -0.13 1.86 -1.63
N ARG A 60 0.26 2.81 -2.50
CA ARG A 60 -0.38 3.04 -3.80
C ARG A 60 -0.33 1.82 -4.71
N LEU A 61 0.84 1.19 -4.83
CA LEU A 61 1.01 0.00 -5.66
C LEU A 61 0.31 -1.22 -5.06
N ALA A 62 0.37 -1.39 -3.74
CA ALA A 62 -0.27 -2.50 -3.06
C ALA A 62 -1.79 -2.42 -3.15
N ASP A 63 -2.38 -1.22 -3.07
CA ASP A 63 -3.81 -1.00 -3.34
C ASP A 63 -4.16 -1.34 -4.79
N ARG A 64 -3.39 -0.83 -5.76
CA ARG A 64 -3.58 -1.11 -7.20
C ARG A 64 -3.56 -2.59 -7.53
N PHE A 65 -2.70 -3.37 -6.87
CA PHE A 65 -2.56 -4.81 -7.10
C PHE A 65 -3.28 -5.66 -6.04
N GLU A 66 -4.05 -5.05 -5.13
CA GLU A 66 -4.77 -5.73 -4.04
C GLU A 66 -3.87 -6.67 -3.21
N ILE A 67 -2.70 -6.18 -2.79
CA ILE A 67 -1.69 -6.95 -2.03
C ILE A 67 -1.80 -6.62 -0.55
N ASN A 68 -2.77 -7.26 0.12
CA ASN A 68 -3.09 -6.99 1.53
C ASN A 68 -1.88 -7.06 2.47
N MET A 69 -0.97 -8.01 2.24
CA MET A 69 0.25 -8.16 3.07
C MET A 69 1.10 -6.89 3.08
N VAL A 70 1.26 -6.21 1.92
CA VAL A 70 2.06 -4.98 1.83
C VAL A 70 1.28 -3.81 2.41
N ILE A 71 -0.04 -3.76 2.20
CA ILE A 71 -0.92 -2.74 2.81
C ILE A 71 -0.81 -2.79 4.33
N ASP A 72 -0.94 -3.97 4.94
CA ASP A 72 -0.85 -4.15 6.39
C ASP A 72 0.51 -3.72 6.96
N GLN A 73 1.61 -4.09 6.27
CA GLN A 73 2.95 -3.71 6.71
C GLN A 73 3.19 -2.20 6.58
N ALA A 74 2.74 -1.58 5.48
CA ALA A 74 2.85 -0.15 5.28
C ALA A 74 2.00 0.64 6.28
N GLU A 75 0.79 0.16 6.56
CA GLU A 75 -0.10 0.72 7.60
C GLU A 75 0.59 0.74 8.96
N LEU A 76 1.17 -0.39 9.39
CA LEU A 76 1.90 -0.49 10.66
C LEU A 76 3.12 0.44 10.71
N HIS A 77 3.86 0.54 9.60
CA HIS A 77 5.00 1.44 9.50
C HIS A 77 4.57 2.90 9.65
N ILE A 78 3.52 3.33 8.93
CA ILE A 78 2.97 4.70 9.00
C ILE A 78 2.44 5.01 10.40
N ILE A 79 1.79 4.05 11.07
CA ILE A 79 1.35 4.22 12.47
C ILE A 79 2.55 4.56 13.37
N SER A 80 3.62 3.76 13.29
CA SER A 80 4.82 3.90 14.13
C SER A 80 5.71 5.10 13.78
N SER A 81 5.61 5.60 12.54
CA SER A 81 6.47 6.66 12.04
C SER A 81 6.09 8.03 12.60
N THR A 82 7.13 8.80 12.97
CA THR A 82 7.01 10.19 13.43
C THR A 82 7.09 11.21 12.30
N LYS A 83 7.46 10.80 11.08
CA LYS A 83 7.54 11.70 9.92
C LYS A 83 6.17 12.07 9.37
N PHE A 84 5.17 11.19 9.52
CA PHE A 84 3.81 11.45 9.06
C PHE A 84 3.04 12.23 10.13
N THR A 85 2.53 13.40 9.77
CA THR A 85 1.65 14.18 10.66
C THR A 85 0.25 13.57 10.70
N VAL A 86 -0.52 13.84 11.75
CA VAL A 86 -1.88 13.29 11.90
C VAL A 86 -2.80 13.61 10.70
N PRO A 87 -2.79 14.81 10.11
CA PRO A 87 -3.59 15.10 8.91
C PRO A 87 -3.19 14.22 7.71
N ILE A 88 -1.88 13.96 7.52
CA ILE A 88 -1.38 13.10 6.44
C ILE A 88 -1.79 11.65 6.70
N LYS A 89 -1.61 11.16 7.94
CA LYS A 89 -2.05 9.81 8.33
C LYS A 89 -3.55 9.62 8.08
N LEU A 90 -4.38 10.60 8.44
CA LEU A 90 -5.82 10.54 8.24
C LEU A 90 -6.20 10.56 6.75
N LYS A 91 -5.52 11.39 5.94
CA LYS A 91 -5.70 11.42 4.48
C LYS A 91 -5.36 10.07 3.84
N LEU A 92 -4.24 9.46 4.24
CA LEU A 92 -3.84 8.14 3.75
C LEU A 92 -4.82 7.05 4.22
N ALA A 93 -5.28 7.14 5.47
CA ALA A 93 -6.24 6.19 6.00
C ALA A 93 -7.57 6.22 5.25
N ASP A 94 -8.07 7.41 4.91
CA ASP A 94 -9.27 7.58 4.11
C ASP A 94 -9.08 7.11 2.67
N GLN A 95 -7.98 7.53 2.03
CA GLN A 95 -7.68 7.20 0.63
C GLN A 95 -7.56 5.69 0.38
N TYR A 96 -6.89 4.97 1.29
CA TYR A 96 -6.59 3.54 1.14
C TYR A 96 -7.39 2.65 2.10
N ARG A 97 -8.42 3.21 2.77
CA ARG A 97 -9.32 2.51 3.70
C ARG A 97 -8.59 1.74 4.82
N LEU A 98 -7.58 2.39 5.41
CA LEU A 98 -6.73 1.81 6.46
C LEU A 98 -7.36 1.99 7.85
N VAL A 99 -8.11 0.98 8.28
CA VAL A 99 -8.90 1.02 9.53
C VAL A 99 -8.02 1.19 10.76
N LYS A 100 -6.88 0.49 10.86
CA LYS A 100 -6.01 0.58 12.06
C LYS A 100 -5.35 1.95 12.15
N LEU A 101 -4.97 2.52 11.00
CA LEU A 101 -4.43 3.89 10.95
C LEU A 101 -5.49 4.92 11.32
N GLN A 102 -6.73 4.74 10.85
CA GLN A 102 -7.86 5.60 11.23
C GLN A 102 -8.13 5.54 12.73
N ASP A 103 -8.24 4.34 13.31
CA ASP A 103 -8.46 4.14 14.74
C ASP A 103 -7.33 4.75 15.58
N HIS A 104 -6.07 4.59 15.15
CA HIS A 104 -4.92 5.21 15.81
C HIS A 104 -4.98 6.75 15.78
N CYS A 105 -5.35 7.33 14.63
CA CYS A 105 -5.55 8.77 14.52
C CYS A 105 -6.69 9.24 15.44
N LEU A 106 -7.84 8.57 15.44
CA LEU A 106 -9.00 8.91 16.28
C LEU A 106 -8.70 8.79 17.78
N ALA A 107 -7.96 7.76 18.20
CA ALA A 107 -7.48 7.63 19.57
C ALA A 107 -6.53 8.77 19.99
N SER A 108 -5.84 9.38 19.02
CA SER A 108 -4.99 10.56 19.26
C SER A 108 -5.80 11.85 19.41
N PHE A 109 -7.03 11.92 18.89
CA PHE A 109 -7.92 13.09 18.88
C PHE A 109 -8.78 13.26 20.15
N THR A 110 -8.35 12.73 21.30
CA THR A 110 -9.11 12.80 22.58
C THR A 110 -9.43 14.21 23.09
N THR A 111 -8.88 15.26 22.48
CA THR A 111 -9.15 16.66 22.86
C THR A 111 -9.78 17.43 21.70
N VAL A 112 -10.94 18.06 21.94
CA VAL A 112 -11.75 18.83 20.97
C VAL A 112 -10.92 19.88 20.19
N ASN A 113 -9.84 20.40 20.79
CA ASN A 113 -8.95 21.39 20.18
C ASN A 113 -8.13 20.86 19.00
N ALA A 114 -7.87 19.55 18.92
CA ALA A 114 -7.08 18.96 17.83
C ALA A 114 -7.91 18.82 16.53
N VAL A 115 -9.24 18.71 16.65
CA VAL A 115 -10.15 18.66 15.49
C VAL A 115 -10.29 20.03 14.83
N THR A 116 -10.25 21.12 15.60
CA THR A 116 -10.27 22.50 15.09
C THR A 116 -8.98 22.90 14.35
N ALA A 117 -7.86 22.20 14.55
CA ALA A 117 -6.59 22.45 13.86
C ALA A 117 -6.52 21.82 12.45
N LEU A 118 -7.54 21.06 12.05
CA LEU A 118 -7.68 20.48 10.70
C LEU A 118 -8.41 21.42 9.73
N LYS A 119 -8.77 22.63 10.17
CA LYS A 119 -9.57 23.60 9.42
C LYS A 119 -8.71 24.60 8.65
#